data_AF-Q2QNJ0-F1
#
_entry.id   AF-Q2QNJ0-F1
#
_cell.length_a   1.000
_cell.length_b   1.000
_cell.length_c   1.000
_cell.angle_alpha   90.00
_cell.angle_beta   90.00
_cell.angle_gamma   90.00
#
_symmetry.space_group_name_H-M   'P 1'
#
loop_
_entity.id
_entity.type
_entity.pdbx_description
1 polymer ?
#
loop_
_entity_poly.entity_id
_entity_poly.type
_entity_poly.pdbx_seq_one_letter_code
_entity_poly.pdbx_strand_id
1 'polypeptide(L)'
;MTLTIPDDVRAKAEVYVGDEAGQEKTRLLLEETGLPSGLLPLRDIIECGYVEETGFVWLKQRRKVDHFFAKAGRHVSYAAEVSAVAEKGRLRKITGVKAKELLIWVTLHEIAVDDPPTGKLTCKAIGGLSRSFPVDAFEAPPPPPKNPSPAAGDTTKVDEEKKKEEEVAGDAAAAAIDEIEGKMKEMNSKEVQVQAEGVAAKN
;
A
#
# COMPACT_ATOMS: atom_id res chain seq x y z
N MET A 1 -15.62 9.56 6.87
CA MET A 1 -14.35 10.28 6.95
C MET A 1 -13.59 9.92 5.69
N THR A 2 -13.40 10.91 4.84
CA THR A 2 -12.66 10.79 3.58
C THR A 2 -11.19 11.09 3.88
N LEU A 3 -10.29 10.30 3.32
CA LEU A 3 -8.84 10.45 3.44
C LEU A 3 -8.45 11.63 2.56
N THR A 4 -8.46 12.82 3.14
CA THR A 4 -8.15 14.05 2.43
C THR A 4 -6.64 14.19 2.34
N ILE A 5 -6.11 14.01 1.14
CA ILE A 5 -4.69 14.16 0.85
C ILE A 5 -4.39 15.67 0.73
N PRO A 6 -3.43 16.22 1.49
CA PRO A 6 -3.07 17.63 1.40
C PRO A 6 -2.64 18.03 -0.02
N ASP A 7 -3.01 19.22 -0.47
CA ASP A 7 -2.76 19.68 -1.85
C ASP A 7 -1.26 19.74 -2.18
N ASP A 8 -0.42 20.07 -1.22
CA ASP A 8 1.05 20.09 -1.37
C ASP A 8 1.62 18.69 -1.60
N VAL A 9 1.02 17.66 -0.99
CA VAL A 9 1.39 16.26 -1.20
C VAL A 9 0.89 15.79 -2.56
N ARG A 10 -0.35 16.13 -2.92
CA ARG A 10 -0.92 15.82 -4.24
C ARG A 10 -0.13 16.47 -5.36
N ALA A 11 0.36 17.69 -5.18
CA ALA A 11 1.14 18.43 -6.18
C ALA A 11 2.51 17.79 -6.46
N LYS A 12 3.07 17.08 -5.48
CA LYS A 12 4.33 16.33 -5.62
C LYS A 12 4.14 14.88 -6.06
N ALA A 13 2.90 14.41 -6.17
CA ALA A 13 2.62 13.02 -6.45
C ALA A 13 2.33 12.78 -7.93
N GLU A 14 2.74 11.61 -8.41
CA GLU A 14 2.18 11.02 -9.62
C GLU A 14 0.79 10.47 -9.30
N VAL A 15 -0.25 11.13 -9.83
CA VAL A 15 -1.64 10.74 -9.60
C VAL A 15 -2.22 10.08 -10.84
N TYR A 16 -2.70 8.85 -10.67
CA TYR A 16 -3.34 8.04 -11.69
C TYR A 16 -4.83 7.90 -11.37
N VAL A 17 -5.67 8.12 -12.36
CA VAL A 17 -7.13 8.09 -12.21
C VAL A 17 -7.70 6.93 -13.02
N GLY A 18 -8.60 6.16 -12.40
CA GLY A 18 -9.27 5.03 -13.02
C GLY A 18 -8.68 3.66 -12.67
N ASP A 19 -9.52 2.64 -12.83
CA ASP A 19 -9.25 1.29 -12.31
C ASP A 19 -8.06 0.62 -12.99
N GLU A 20 -7.98 0.68 -14.32
CA GLU A 20 -6.90 0.04 -15.08
C GLU A 20 -5.53 0.65 -14.76
N ALA A 21 -5.41 1.98 -14.82
CA ALA A 21 -4.17 2.68 -14.50
C ALA A 21 -3.76 2.50 -13.04
N GLY A 22 -4.74 2.53 -12.12
CA GLY A 22 -4.50 2.29 -10.70
C GLY A 22 -3.99 0.88 -10.42
N GLN A 23 -4.58 -0.15 -11.03
CA GLN A 23 -4.15 -1.54 -10.84
C GLN A 23 -2.75 -1.79 -11.42
N GLU A 24 -2.48 -1.25 -12.61
CA GLU A 24 -1.18 -1.36 -13.26
C GLU A 24 -0.08 -0.71 -12.41
N LYS A 25 -0.28 0.54 -11.97
CA LYS A 25 0.71 1.25 -11.14
C LYS A 25 0.89 0.60 -9.77
N THR A 26 -0.18 0.11 -9.15
CA THR A 26 -0.08 -0.60 -7.85
C THR A 26 0.76 -1.86 -7.97
N ARG A 27 0.59 -2.62 -9.06
CA ARG A 27 1.40 -3.81 -9.34
C ARG A 27 2.87 -3.46 -9.52
N LEU A 28 3.16 -2.44 -10.34
CA LEU A 28 4.52 -1.96 -10.58
C LEU A 28 5.18 -1.49 -9.28
N LEU A 29 4.47 -0.73 -8.44
CA LEU A 29 4.98 -0.29 -7.14
C LEU A 29 5.34 -1.47 -6.23
N LEU A 30 4.50 -2.50 -6.18
CA LEU A 30 4.80 -3.70 -5.40
C LEU A 30 6.02 -4.45 -5.96
N GLU A 31 6.13 -4.56 -7.28
CA GLU A 31 7.28 -5.18 -7.94
C GLU A 31 8.59 -4.41 -7.69
N GLU A 32 8.58 -3.08 -7.83
CA GLU A 32 9.72 -2.20 -7.56
C GLU A 32 10.18 -2.26 -6.10
N THR A 33 9.22 -2.40 -5.18
CA THR A 33 9.50 -2.61 -3.77
C THR A 33 9.86 -4.06 -3.43
N GLY A 34 9.82 -5.00 -4.36
CA GLY A 34 10.11 -6.42 -4.10
C GLY A 34 9.06 -7.10 -3.22
N LEU A 35 7.84 -6.57 -3.19
CA LEU A 35 6.68 -7.14 -2.52
C LEU A 35 5.83 -7.94 -3.51
N PRO A 36 5.12 -8.98 -3.03
CA PRO A 36 4.32 -9.84 -3.90
C PRO A 36 3.21 -9.05 -4.59
N SER A 37 3.03 -9.28 -5.89
CA SER A 37 2.13 -8.46 -6.73
C SER A 37 0.65 -8.55 -6.37
N GLY A 38 0.25 -9.59 -5.63
CA GLY A 38 -1.12 -9.80 -5.16
C GLY A 38 -1.37 -9.32 -3.74
N LEU A 39 -0.42 -8.61 -3.11
CA LEU A 39 -0.58 -8.10 -1.75
C LEU A 39 -1.78 -7.14 -1.63
N LEU A 40 -2.09 -6.39 -2.70
CA LEU A 40 -3.18 -5.41 -2.74
C LEU A 40 -4.20 -5.78 -3.85
N PRO A 41 -5.14 -6.71 -3.59
CA PRO A 41 -6.16 -7.16 -4.55
C PRO A 41 -7.31 -6.13 -4.67
N LEU A 42 -6.95 -4.89 -4.98
CA LEU A 42 -7.85 -3.75 -5.09
C LEU A 42 -8.66 -3.82 -6.39
N ARG A 43 -9.86 -3.24 -6.36
CA ARG A 43 -10.80 -3.20 -7.50
C ARG A 43 -11.60 -1.91 -7.44
N ASP A 44 -12.15 -1.50 -8.58
CA ASP A 44 -12.91 -0.26 -8.68
C ASP A 44 -12.07 0.95 -8.18
N ILE A 45 -10.77 0.97 -8.53
CA ILE A 45 -9.85 2.06 -8.13
C ILE A 45 -10.29 3.34 -8.83
N ILE A 46 -10.50 4.38 -8.02
CA ILE A 46 -10.84 5.73 -8.46
C ILE A 46 -9.56 6.50 -8.72
N GLU A 47 -8.61 6.41 -7.78
CA GLU A 47 -7.37 7.19 -7.81
C GLU A 47 -6.26 6.42 -7.07
N CYS A 48 -5.05 6.50 -7.60
CA CYS A 48 -3.82 6.08 -6.94
C CYS A 48 -2.82 7.23 -7.03
N GLY A 49 -2.17 7.59 -5.92
CA GLY A 49 -1.14 8.60 -5.89
C GLY A 49 0.14 8.06 -5.28
N TYR A 50 1.28 8.45 -5.85
CA TYR A 50 2.60 8.06 -5.37
C TYR A 50 3.54 9.26 -5.33
N VAL A 51 4.18 9.49 -4.19
CA VAL A 51 5.18 10.54 -3.98
C VAL A 51 6.55 9.88 -3.94
N GLU A 52 7.27 9.93 -5.05
CA GLU A 52 8.60 9.31 -5.19
C GLU A 52 9.59 9.79 -4.12
N GLU A 53 9.57 11.09 -3.78
CA GLU A 53 10.47 11.70 -2.78
C GLU A 53 10.39 11.04 -1.40
N THR A 54 9.20 10.58 -0.99
CA THR A 54 8.95 10.04 0.35
C THR A 54 8.57 8.56 0.36
N GLY A 55 8.28 7.99 -0.81
CA GLY A 55 7.64 6.69 -0.95
C GLY A 55 6.16 6.68 -0.51
N PHE A 56 5.55 7.83 -0.17
CA PHE A 56 4.17 7.86 0.27
C PHE A 56 3.21 7.49 -0.86
N VAL A 57 2.35 6.51 -0.61
CA VAL A 57 1.33 6.03 -1.56
C VAL A 57 -0.05 6.11 -0.91
N TRP A 58 -1.05 6.50 -1.70
CA TRP A 58 -2.45 6.34 -1.33
C TRP A 58 -3.26 5.76 -2.49
N LEU A 59 -4.29 5.01 -2.14
CA LEU A 59 -5.21 4.38 -3.07
C LEU A 59 -6.63 4.66 -2.60
N LYS A 60 -7.48 5.10 -3.52
CA LYS A 60 -8.91 5.29 -3.33
C LYS A 60 -9.66 4.35 -4.23
N GLN A 61 -10.52 3.54 -3.64
CA GLN A 61 -11.42 2.62 -4.34
C GLN A 61 -12.86 2.90 -3.94
N ARG A 62 -13.80 2.54 -4.81
CA ARG A 62 -15.21 2.90 -4.64
C ARG A 62 -15.85 2.39 -3.34
N ARG A 63 -15.37 1.26 -2.83
CA ARG A 63 -15.90 0.59 -1.64
C ARG A 63 -14.81 -0.23 -0.97
N LYS A 64 -15.00 -0.59 0.30
CA LYS A 64 -14.13 -1.56 0.95
C LYS A 64 -14.14 -2.92 0.21
N VAL A 65 -13.03 -3.63 0.26
CA VAL A 65 -12.86 -4.97 -0.34
C VAL A 65 -12.38 -5.91 0.75
N ASP A 66 -13.13 -7.00 0.95
CA ASP A 66 -12.71 -8.10 1.81
C ASP A 66 -12.16 -9.22 0.92
N HIS A 67 -10.94 -9.66 1.18
CA HIS A 67 -10.24 -10.69 0.40
C HIS A 67 -9.79 -11.84 1.28
N PHE A 68 -9.84 -13.06 0.74
CA PHE A 68 -9.33 -14.25 1.40
C PHE A 68 -8.12 -14.79 0.62
N PHE A 69 -6.95 -14.70 1.24
CA PHE A 69 -5.73 -15.31 0.72
C PHE A 69 -5.73 -16.79 1.04
N ALA A 70 -6.18 -17.62 0.11
CA ALA A 70 -6.33 -19.06 0.31
C ALA A 70 -5.02 -19.75 0.72
N LYS A 71 -3.90 -19.40 0.07
CA LYS A 71 -2.57 -19.93 0.38
C LYS A 71 -2.06 -19.50 1.78
N ALA A 72 -2.45 -18.32 2.25
CA ALA A 72 -2.09 -17.85 3.59
C ALA A 72 -3.09 -18.30 4.67
N GLY A 73 -4.30 -18.71 4.28
CA GLY A 73 -5.41 -18.98 5.19
C GLY A 73 -5.90 -17.73 5.93
N ARG A 74 -5.82 -16.54 5.32
CA ARG A 74 -6.10 -15.26 5.99
C ARG A 74 -7.16 -14.42 5.29
N HIS A 75 -8.06 -13.84 6.08
CA HIS A 75 -8.97 -12.80 5.63
C HIS A 75 -8.32 -11.43 5.88
N VAL A 76 -8.31 -10.60 4.84
CA VAL A 76 -7.80 -9.22 4.90
C VAL A 76 -8.88 -8.30 4.36
N SER A 77 -9.11 -7.19 5.05
CA SER A 77 -10.06 -6.14 4.69
C SER A 77 -9.28 -4.89 4.31
N TYR A 78 -9.58 -4.38 3.12
CA TYR A 78 -9.06 -3.14 2.57
C TYR A 78 -10.18 -2.11 2.61
N ALA A 79 -9.95 -0.99 3.29
CA ALA A 79 -10.88 0.12 3.34
C ALA A 79 -11.03 0.78 1.95
N ALA A 80 -12.02 1.66 1.82
CA ALA A 80 -12.20 2.44 0.59
C ALA A 80 -10.97 3.32 0.28
N GLU A 81 -10.20 3.66 1.31
CA GLU A 81 -8.99 4.46 1.19
C GLU A 81 -7.88 3.77 1.98
N VAL A 82 -6.75 3.55 1.32
CA VAL A 82 -5.57 2.86 1.86
C VAL A 82 -4.38 3.78 1.63
N SER A 83 -3.51 3.93 2.62
CA SER A 83 -2.24 4.61 2.44
C SER A 83 -1.11 3.84 3.11
N ALA A 84 0.12 4.06 2.63
CA ALA A 84 1.32 3.49 3.21
C ALA A 84 2.53 4.33 2.77
N VAL A 85 3.68 4.03 3.36
CA VAL A 85 4.99 4.44 2.86
C VAL A 85 5.66 3.21 2.29
N ALA A 86 5.94 3.27 1.00
CA ALA A 86 6.59 2.24 0.22
C ALA A 86 8.10 2.41 0.26
N GLU A 87 8.78 1.36 0.69
CA GLU A 87 10.23 1.26 0.76
C GLU A 87 10.66 -0.07 0.14
N LYS A 88 11.95 -0.18 -0.18
CA LYS A 88 12.50 -1.44 -0.69
C LYS A 88 12.28 -2.57 0.34
N GLY A 89 11.54 -3.58 -0.07
CA GLY A 89 11.15 -4.76 0.70
C GLY A 89 10.07 -4.51 1.75
N ARG A 90 9.48 -3.32 1.85
CA ARG A 90 8.65 -2.95 3.02
C ARG A 90 7.58 -1.90 2.71
N LEU A 91 6.37 -2.12 3.22
CA LEU A 91 5.36 -1.09 3.43
C LEU A 91 5.27 -0.78 4.92
N ARG A 92 5.40 0.49 5.30
CA ARG A 92 5.20 0.94 6.68
C ARG A 92 4.10 2.00 6.77
N LYS A 93 3.67 2.32 7.99
CA LYS A 93 2.60 3.30 8.27
C LYS A 93 1.33 3.00 7.48
N ILE A 94 1.02 1.71 7.36
CA ILE A 94 -0.14 1.25 6.59
C ILE A 94 -1.42 1.72 7.29
N THR A 95 -2.34 2.27 6.53
CA THR A 95 -3.69 2.62 6.96
C THR A 95 -4.73 1.94 6.07
N GLY A 96 -5.93 1.75 6.61
CA GLY A 96 -7.02 1.14 5.85
C GLY A 96 -6.93 -0.37 5.65
N VAL A 97 -5.87 -1.04 6.12
CA VAL A 97 -5.71 -2.50 6.00
C VAL A 97 -5.89 -3.19 7.35
N LYS A 98 -6.79 -4.19 7.40
CA LYS A 98 -7.03 -5.00 8.59
C LYS A 98 -6.92 -6.48 8.26
N ALA A 99 -6.26 -7.26 9.10
CA ALA A 99 -6.24 -8.71 9.02
C ALA A 99 -7.17 -9.31 10.08
N LYS A 100 -7.87 -10.40 9.73
CA LYS A 100 -8.66 -11.15 10.70
C LYS A 100 -7.76 -12.07 11.51
N GLU A 101 -7.77 -11.91 12.83
CA GLU A 101 -7.10 -12.80 13.77
C GLU A 101 -8.11 -13.34 14.76
N LEU A 102 -8.23 -14.67 14.82
CA LEU A 102 -9.22 -15.39 15.63
C LEU A 102 -10.64 -14.80 15.46
N LEU A 103 -11.08 -13.98 16.43
CA LEU A 103 -12.42 -13.38 16.49
C LEU A 103 -12.43 -11.87 16.21
N ILE A 104 -11.28 -11.23 16.03
CA ILE A 104 -11.16 -9.77 15.89
C ILE A 104 -10.44 -9.36 14.60
N TRP A 105 -10.68 -8.12 14.17
CA TRP A 105 -9.93 -7.49 13.10
C TRP A 105 -8.81 -6.64 13.70
N VAL A 106 -7.57 -6.92 13.31
CA VAL A 106 -6.39 -6.16 13.74
C VAL A 106 -5.90 -5.29 12.59
N THR A 107 -5.56 -4.03 12.88
CA THR A 107 -5.03 -3.11 11.87
C THR A 107 -3.57 -3.41 11.63
N LEU A 108 -3.18 -3.58 10.36
CA LEU A 108 -1.78 -3.72 9.97
C LEU A 108 -1.13 -2.34 9.90
N HIS A 109 0.11 -2.22 10.37
CA HIS A 109 0.90 -1.00 10.24
C HIS A 109 2.21 -1.19 9.47
N GLU A 110 2.68 -2.43 9.34
CA GLU A 110 3.90 -2.74 8.58
C GLU A 110 3.76 -4.11 7.90
N ILE A 111 4.28 -4.21 6.69
CA ILE A 111 4.49 -5.46 5.95
C ILE A 111 5.91 -5.41 5.40
N ALA A 112 6.72 -6.42 5.65
CA ALA A 112 8.10 -6.47 5.17
C ALA A 112 8.47 -7.88 4.71
N VAL A 113 9.19 -8.00 3.60
CA VAL A 113 9.91 -9.24 3.28
C VAL A 113 11.17 -9.35 4.12
N ASP A 114 11.58 -10.58 4.41
CA ASP A 114 12.82 -10.81 5.14
C ASP A 114 14.03 -10.34 4.30
N ASP A 115 15.03 -9.75 4.95
CA ASP A 115 16.34 -9.41 4.36
C ASP A 115 17.45 -10.09 5.17
N PRO A 116 18.20 -11.06 4.59
CA PRO A 116 18.14 -11.52 3.20
C PRO A 116 16.83 -12.24 2.84
N PRO A 117 16.41 -12.27 1.55
CA PRO A 117 15.15 -12.87 1.11
C PRO A 117 15.05 -14.35 1.44
N THR A 118 14.35 -14.70 2.52
CA THR A 118 14.09 -16.10 2.91
C THR A 118 12.87 -16.71 2.22
N GLY A 119 12.19 -15.93 1.37
CA GLY A 119 10.89 -16.28 0.81
C GLY A 119 9.72 -16.07 1.78
N LYS A 120 9.94 -15.37 2.90
CA LYS A 120 8.90 -15.01 3.86
C LYS A 120 8.62 -13.51 3.87
N LEU A 121 7.38 -13.19 4.20
CA LEU A 121 6.84 -11.86 4.40
C LEU A 121 6.20 -11.79 5.78
N THR A 122 6.55 -10.78 6.55
CA THR A 122 6.09 -10.52 7.91
C THR A 122 5.12 -9.35 7.94
N CYS A 123 3.91 -9.59 8.41
CA CYS A 123 2.89 -8.58 8.67
C CYS A 123 2.89 -8.24 10.17
N LYS A 124 3.03 -6.95 10.51
CA LYS A 124 2.92 -6.45 11.88
C LYS A 124 1.63 -5.64 12.05
N ALA A 125 0.88 -5.99 13.07
CA ALA A 125 -0.34 -5.32 13.48
C ALA A 125 -0.09 -4.36 14.65
N ILE A 126 -0.95 -3.35 14.74
CA ILE A 126 -1.00 -2.45 15.90
C ILE A 126 -1.28 -3.30 17.15
N GLY A 127 -0.51 -3.08 18.22
CA GLY A 127 -0.56 -3.90 19.44
C GLY A 127 0.52 -4.98 19.54
N GLY A 128 1.53 -4.96 18.65
CA GLY A 128 2.72 -5.82 18.74
C GLY A 128 2.53 -7.24 18.22
N LEU A 129 1.37 -7.56 17.65
CA LEU A 129 1.15 -8.86 17.02
C LEU A 129 1.82 -8.90 15.64
N SER A 130 2.66 -9.89 15.39
CA SER A 130 3.28 -10.12 14.08
C SER A 130 3.06 -11.55 13.59
N ARG A 131 2.90 -11.72 12.27
CA ARG A 131 2.78 -13.01 11.60
C ARG A 131 3.62 -13.05 10.34
N SER A 132 4.30 -14.15 10.11
CA SER A 132 5.07 -14.36 8.88
C SER A 132 4.43 -15.46 8.03
N PHE A 133 4.53 -15.28 6.72
CA PHE A 133 3.89 -16.11 5.70
C PHE A 133 4.84 -16.28 4.52
N PRO A 134 4.72 -17.34 3.71
CA PRO A 134 5.48 -17.43 2.46
C PRO A 134 5.03 -16.35 1.47
N VAL A 135 5.97 -15.74 0.76
CA VAL A 135 5.70 -14.68 -0.24
C VAL A 135 4.73 -15.15 -1.32
N ASP A 136 4.89 -16.40 -1.79
CA ASP A 136 4.01 -17.03 -2.79
C ASP A 136 2.53 -17.10 -2.37
N ALA A 137 2.23 -16.96 -1.07
CA ALA A 137 0.85 -16.92 -0.61
C ALA A 137 0.09 -15.64 -1.00
N PHE A 138 0.82 -14.61 -1.41
CA PHE A 138 0.28 -13.32 -1.83
C PHE A 138 0.60 -13.00 -3.29
N GLU A 139 1.15 -13.94 -4.06
CA GLU A 139 1.45 -13.69 -5.47
C GLU A 139 0.16 -13.69 -6.29
N ALA A 140 -0.05 -12.66 -7.12
CA ALA A 140 -1.17 -12.64 -8.04
C ALA A 140 -0.86 -13.52 -9.26
N PRO A 141 -1.88 -14.13 -9.90
CA PRO A 141 -1.72 -14.63 -11.25
C PRO A 141 -1.19 -13.52 -12.17
N PRO A 142 -0.35 -13.86 -13.16
CA PRO A 142 0.09 -12.88 -14.15
C PRO A 142 -1.15 -12.25 -14.80
N PRO A 143 -1.12 -10.94 -15.09
CA PRO A 143 -2.22 -10.30 -15.78
C PRO A 143 -2.44 -11.02 -17.12
N PRO A 144 -3.69 -11.17 -17.59
CA PRO A 144 -3.93 -11.73 -18.90
C PRO A 144 -3.12 -10.94 -19.93
N PRO A 145 -2.42 -11.61 -20.87
CA PRO A 145 -1.56 -10.91 -21.82
C PRO A 145 -2.36 -9.85 -22.57
N LYS A 146 -1.97 -8.58 -22.42
CA LYS A 146 -2.46 -7.49 -23.28
C LYS A 146 -1.92 -7.80 -24.69
N ASN A 147 -2.78 -8.45 -25.50
CA ASN A 147 -2.55 -9.05 -26.81
C ASN A 147 -1.86 -10.43 -26.80
N PRO A 148 -2.47 -11.48 -27.41
CA PRO A 148 -1.81 -12.77 -27.60
C PRO A 148 -0.85 -12.64 -28.78
N SER A 149 0.38 -12.20 -28.54
CA SER A 149 1.47 -12.37 -29.51
C SER A 149 2.28 -13.63 -29.14
N PRO A 150 2.50 -14.55 -30.09
CA PRO A 150 2.87 -15.93 -29.78
C PRO A 150 4.38 -16.13 -29.54
N ALA A 151 4.66 -17.14 -28.71
CA ALA A 151 5.84 -18.01 -28.72
C ALA A 151 7.21 -17.43 -28.25
N ALA A 152 7.56 -17.83 -27.03
CA ALA A 152 8.74 -18.62 -26.68
C ALA A 152 10.12 -18.28 -27.30
N GLY A 153 11.02 -17.84 -26.43
CA GLY A 153 12.49 -17.96 -26.53
C GLY A 153 13.06 -17.61 -25.16
N ASP A 154 13.24 -18.58 -24.27
CA ASP A 154 14.48 -19.33 -24.06
C ASP A 154 15.68 -18.45 -23.66
N THR A 155 15.92 -18.46 -22.34
CA THR A 155 17.22 -18.46 -21.64
C THR A 155 18.21 -17.30 -21.85
N THR A 156 18.63 -16.65 -20.75
CA THR A 156 20.00 -16.78 -20.16
C THR A 156 20.46 -15.49 -19.42
N LYS A 157 20.82 -15.66 -18.14
CA LYS A 157 21.77 -14.89 -17.25
C LYS A 157 21.49 -13.40 -17.04
N VAL A 158 21.13 -12.96 -15.82
CA VAL A 158 21.98 -12.76 -14.63
C VAL A 158 23.27 -12.01 -14.96
N ASP A 159 23.16 -10.68 -14.95
CA ASP A 159 24.29 -9.80 -14.64
C ASP A 159 24.00 -9.16 -13.28
N GLU A 160 24.84 -9.57 -12.34
CA GLU A 160 24.96 -9.08 -10.99
C GLU A 160 25.73 -7.74 -11.00
N GLU A 161 25.59 -7.01 -9.90
CA GLU A 161 26.51 -5.96 -9.46
C GLU A 161 26.22 -4.51 -9.89
N LYS A 162 25.47 -3.81 -9.02
CA LYS A 162 25.95 -2.52 -8.52
C LYS A 162 25.49 -2.25 -7.09
N LYS A 163 26.46 -2.31 -6.18
CA LYS A 163 26.44 -1.82 -4.80
C LYS A 163 26.83 -0.33 -4.79
N LYS A 164 26.44 0.37 -3.71
CA LYS A 164 26.66 1.80 -3.31
C LYS A 164 25.39 2.64 -3.47
N GLU A 165 24.97 3.50 -2.56
CA GLU A 165 25.45 4.03 -1.27
C GLU A 165 24.18 4.62 -0.64
N GLU A 166 23.80 4.20 0.57
CA GLU A 166 24.06 4.94 1.82
C GLU A 166 23.02 6.04 2.09
N GLU A 167 21.96 5.61 2.79
CA GLU A 167 21.41 6.21 4.01
C GLU A 167 21.84 7.66 4.34
N VAL A 168 21.26 8.65 3.66
CA VAL A 168 21.17 10.03 4.19
C VAL A 168 19.78 10.67 3.97
N ALA A 169 18.96 10.16 3.05
CA ALA A 169 17.61 10.70 2.80
C ALA A 169 16.55 10.28 3.84
N GLY A 170 16.87 9.31 4.71
CA GLY A 170 15.89 8.69 5.61
C GLY A 170 15.26 9.64 6.62
N ASP A 171 16.04 10.58 7.17
CA ASP A 171 15.55 11.49 8.21
C ASP A 171 14.62 12.57 7.63
N ALA A 172 15.01 13.18 6.51
CA ALA A 172 14.18 14.17 5.82
C ALA A 172 12.89 13.54 5.29
N ALA A 173 12.96 12.34 4.70
CA ALA A 173 11.77 11.61 4.26
C ALA A 173 10.87 11.25 5.44
N ALA A 174 11.43 10.77 6.56
CA ALA A 174 10.65 10.45 7.76
C ALA A 174 9.93 11.68 8.33
N ALA A 175 10.62 12.81 8.44
CA ALA A 175 10.04 14.07 8.90
C ALA A 175 8.94 14.57 7.95
N ALA A 176 9.17 14.49 6.63
CA ALA A 176 8.16 14.82 5.63
C ALA A 176 6.92 13.92 5.76
N ILE A 177 7.10 12.61 5.96
CA ILE A 177 5.98 11.68 6.16
C ILE A 177 5.23 11.99 7.46
N ASP A 178 5.92 12.27 8.55
CA ASP A 178 5.29 12.67 9.82
C ASP A 178 4.47 13.95 9.65
N GLU A 179 4.96 14.90 8.84
CA GLU A 179 4.22 16.12 8.47
C GLU A 179 2.99 15.80 7.62
N ILE A 180 3.10 14.90 6.65
CA ILE A 180 1.98 14.42 5.82
C ILE A 180 0.90 13.79 6.72
N GLU A 181 1.28 12.89 7.62
CA GLU A 181 0.35 12.25 8.56
C GLU A 181 -0.27 13.27 9.52
N GLY A 182 0.52 14.24 9.99
CA GLY A 182 0.04 15.35 10.84
C GLY A 182 -1.02 16.18 10.12
N LYS A 183 -0.75 16.61 8.89
CA LYS A 183 -1.69 17.35 8.04
C LYS A 183 -2.97 16.54 7.77
N MET A 184 -2.84 15.26 7.43
CA MET A 184 -4.00 14.38 7.22
C MET A 184 -4.87 14.27 8.48
N LYS A 185 -4.26 14.11 9.65
CA LYS A 185 -5.00 14.06 10.93
C LYS A 185 -5.70 15.38 11.23
N GLU A 186 -5.02 16.51 11.06
CA GLU A 186 -5.59 17.83 11.30
C GLU A 186 -6.76 18.14 10.36
N MET A 187 -6.62 17.87 9.07
CA MET A 187 -7.69 18.05 8.08
C MET A 187 -8.90 17.18 8.42
N ASN A 188 -8.66 15.91 8.81
CA ASN A 188 -9.74 15.02 9.22
C ASN A 188 -10.42 15.47 10.52
N SER A 189 -9.67 16.00 11.49
CA SER A 189 -10.25 16.59 12.71
C SER A 189 -11.12 17.81 12.42
N LYS A 190 -10.67 18.70 11.52
CA LYS A 190 -11.45 19.87 11.07
C LYS A 190 -12.73 19.46 10.34
N GLU A 191 -12.65 18.47 9.44
CA GLU A 191 -13.81 17.95 8.71
C GLU A 191 -14.86 17.34 9.66
N VAL A 192 -14.41 16.67 10.73
CA VAL A 192 -15.30 16.13 11.77
C VAL A 192 -15.96 17.25 12.59
N GLN A 193 -15.22 18.30 12.95
CA GLN A 193 -15.78 19.44 13.68
C GLN A 193 -16.89 20.15 12.87
N VAL A 194 -16.64 20.41 11.59
CA VAL A 194 -17.62 21.05 10.69
C VAL A 194 -18.89 20.21 10.58
N GLN A 195 -18.77 18.88 10.50
CA GLN A 195 -19.92 17.98 10.50
C GLN A 195 -20.69 18.00 11.83
N ALA A 196 -19.99 18.04 12.97
CA ALA A 196 -20.62 18.10 14.28
C ALA A 196 -21.38 19.42 14.50
N GLU A 197 -20.80 20.55 14.12
CA GLU A 197 -21.44 21.88 14.21
C GLU A 197 -22.65 22.00 13.29
N GLY A 198 -22.57 21.45 12.07
CA GLY A 198 -23.69 21.43 11.11
C GLY A 198 -24.87 20.55 11.56
N VAL A 199 -24.63 19.52 12.38
CA VAL A 199 -25.68 18.72 13.01
C VAL A 199 -26.30 19.47 14.19
N ALA A 200 -25.50 20.14 15.01
CA ALA A 200 -25.99 20.91 16.17
C ALA A 200 -26.88 22.10 15.76
N ALA A 201 -26.62 22.75 14.62
CA ALA A 201 -27.41 23.89 14.14
C ALA A 201 -28.79 23.51 13.56
N LYS A 202 -29.13 22.22 13.46
CA LYS A 202 -30.40 21.72 12.91
C LYS A 202 -31.40 21.23 13.96
N ASN A 203 -31.05 21.29 15.25
CA ASN A 203 -31.96 21.02 16.36
C ASN A 203 -32.35 22.32 17.09
#